data_AF-A0A141RMJ5-F1
#
_entry.id   AF-A0A141RMJ5-F1
#
_cell.length_a   1.000
_cell.length_b   1.000
_cell.length_c   1.000
_cell.angle_alpha   90.00
_cell.angle_beta   90.00
_cell.angle_gamma   90.00
#
_symmetry.space_group_name_H-M   'P 1'
#
loop_
_entity.id
_entity.type
_entity.pdbx_description
1 polymer ?
#
loop_
_entity_poly.entity_id
_entity_poly.type
_entity_poly.pdbx_seq_one_letter_code
_entity_poly.pdbx_strand_id
1 'polypeptide(L)'
;MEFLTNEKLTIVGAAGMIGSNMAQTALMMKLTPNICLYDPYAPALEGVAEELYHCAFEGVNLTYTSDIKEALSGAKYIVSSGGAAHKAGMTREDLLKGNAEIAAQFGKDIRQYCPDVKHVVVVFNPADITGLIVLLYAGLKPSQVSTLAALDS
;
A
#
# COMPACT_ATOMS: atom_id res chain seq x y z
N MET A 1 18.94 4.50 18.29
CA MET A 1 17.51 4.10 18.39
C MET A 1 17.26 3.07 17.31
N GLU A 2 16.78 1.89 17.67
CA GLU A 2 16.62 0.75 16.77
C GLU A 2 15.28 0.81 16.02
N PHE A 3 15.26 0.28 14.80
CA PHE A 3 14.03 0.05 14.04
C PHE A 3 13.29 -1.19 14.57
N LEU A 4 11.97 -1.23 14.47
CA LEU A 4 11.17 -2.38 14.91
C LEU A 4 11.49 -3.67 14.13
N THR A 5 11.77 -3.53 12.84
CA THR A 5 12.21 -4.62 11.96
C THR A 5 13.10 -4.08 10.84
N ASN A 6 13.82 -4.96 10.14
CA ASN A 6 14.55 -4.63 8.92
C ASN A 6 13.81 -5.08 7.64
N GLU A 7 12.60 -5.60 7.77
CA GLU A 7 11.84 -6.12 6.65
C GLU A 7 11.22 -5.00 5.80
N LYS A 8 11.12 -5.21 4.48
CA LYS A 8 10.59 -4.23 3.54
C LYS A 8 9.10 -3.96 3.77
N LEU A 9 8.75 -2.69 3.88
CA LEU A 9 7.38 -2.17 3.89
C LEU A 9 7.08 -1.50 2.54
N THR A 10 6.04 -1.95 1.85
CA THR A 10 5.58 -1.32 0.61
C THR A 10 4.31 -0.52 0.85
N ILE A 11 4.31 0.75 0.45
CA ILE A 11 3.16 1.65 0.50
C ILE A 11 2.59 1.79 -0.92
N VAL A 12 1.39 1.25 -1.14
CA VAL A 12 0.66 1.30 -2.41
C VAL A 12 -0.32 2.47 -2.41
N GLY A 13 -0.31 3.27 -3.48
CA GLY A 13 -1.03 4.54 -3.55
C GLY A 13 -0.27 5.68 -2.88
N ALA A 14 1.07 5.62 -2.91
CA ALA A 14 1.94 6.54 -2.17
C ALA A 14 1.89 7.99 -2.68
N ALA A 15 1.47 8.23 -3.93
CA ALA A 15 1.28 9.59 -4.44
C ALA A 15 0.02 10.25 -3.89
N GLY A 16 -0.90 9.48 -3.30
CA GLY A 16 -2.10 9.98 -2.64
C GLY A 16 -1.84 10.42 -1.20
N MET A 17 -2.69 11.32 -0.68
CA MET A 17 -2.56 11.87 0.67
C MET A 17 -2.53 10.82 1.79
N ILE A 18 -3.28 9.72 1.64
CA ILE A 18 -3.27 8.65 2.64
C ILE A 18 -1.93 7.91 2.60
N GLY A 19 -1.48 7.50 1.41
CA GLY A 19 -0.23 6.77 1.24
C GLY A 19 1.00 7.57 1.68
N SER A 20 1.12 8.83 1.26
CA SER A 20 2.25 9.67 1.65
C SER A 20 2.32 9.90 3.17
N ASN A 21 1.18 10.14 3.83
CA ASN A 21 1.13 10.26 5.28
C ASN A 21 1.52 8.95 5.98
N MET A 22 1.05 7.79 5.50
CA MET A 22 1.43 6.50 6.07
C MET A 22 2.92 6.22 5.93
N ALA A 23 3.54 6.59 4.81
CA ALA A 23 4.98 6.50 4.61
C ALA A 23 5.75 7.37 5.63
N GLN A 24 5.36 8.64 5.77
CA GLN A 24 5.96 9.57 6.73
C GLN A 24 5.80 9.06 8.18
N THR A 25 4.61 8.58 8.55
CA THR A 25 4.37 8.02 9.88
C THR A 25 5.22 6.77 10.13
N ALA A 26 5.35 5.86 9.15
CA ALA A 26 6.18 4.68 9.27
C ALA A 26 7.67 5.02 9.48
N LEU A 27 8.16 6.06 8.78
CA LEU A 27 9.50 6.62 9.01
C LEU A 27 9.65 7.17 10.43
N MET A 28 8.75 8.07 10.85
CA MET A 28 8.82 8.71 12.17
C MET A 28 8.72 7.70 13.32
N MET A 29 7.91 6.66 13.17
CA MET A 29 7.77 5.57 14.14
C MET A 29 8.93 4.56 14.09
N LYS A 30 9.85 4.70 13.13
CA LYS A 30 10.99 3.77 12.92
C LYS A 30 10.54 2.32 12.79
N LEU A 31 9.46 2.07 12.04
CA LEU A 31 8.96 0.70 11.84
C LEU A 31 9.98 -0.16 11.09
N THR A 32 10.57 0.39 10.03
CA THR A 32 11.62 -0.26 9.23
C THR A 32 12.47 0.80 8.53
N PRO A 33 13.77 0.55 8.29
CA PRO A 33 14.56 1.39 7.42
C PRO A 33 14.20 1.19 5.94
N ASN A 34 13.56 0.08 5.57
CA ASN A 34 13.34 -0.31 4.18
C ASN A 34 11.90 -0.01 3.75
N ILE A 35 11.66 1.15 3.14
CA ILE A 35 10.34 1.57 2.68
C ILE A 35 10.35 1.74 1.16
N CYS A 36 9.37 1.13 0.49
CA CYS A 36 9.16 1.26 -0.94
C CYS A 36 7.81 1.92 -1.22
N LEU A 37 7.83 3.00 -1.98
CA LEU A 37 6.65 3.74 -2.40
C LEU A 37 6.23 3.28 -3.79
N TYR A 38 4.95 2.96 -3.96
CA TYR A 38 4.38 2.60 -5.24
C TYR A 38 3.16 3.43 -5.57
N ASP A 39 3.13 3.94 -6.79
CA ASP A 39 1.96 4.55 -7.40
C ASP A 39 2.08 4.46 -8.94
N PRO A 40 0.98 4.17 -9.68
CA PRO A 40 0.99 4.25 -11.13
C PRO A 40 1.20 5.69 -11.65
N TYR A 41 0.91 6.72 -10.85
CA TYR A 41 1.13 8.11 -11.23
C TYR A 41 2.55 8.59 -10.87
N ALA A 42 3.52 8.19 -11.70
CA ALA A 42 4.94 8.44 -11.47
C ALA A 42 5.34 9.91 -11.18
N PRO A 43 4.81 10.94 -11.89
CA PRO A 43 5.18 12.33 -11.60
C PRO A 43 4.85 12.79 -10.18
N ALA A 44 3.71 12.39 -9.62
CA ALA A 44 3.37 12.74 -8.24
C ALA A 44 4.12 11.87 -7.23
N LEU A 45 4.38 10.60 -7.57
CA LEU A 45 5.18 9.71 -6.74
C LEU A 45 6.60 10.24 -6.53
N GLU A 46 7.24 10.73 -7.59
CA GLU A 46 8.57 11.33 -7.54
C GLU A 46 8.61 12.52 -6.58
N GLY A 47 7.63 13.43 -6.68
CA GLY A 47 7.51 14.57 -5.77
C GLY A 47 7.39 14.15 -4.29
N VAL A 48 6.54 13.16 -4.00
CA VAL A 48 6.39 12.61 -2.63
C VAL A 48 7.68 11.96 -2.16
N ALA A 49 8.37 11.20 -3.02
CA ALA A 49 9.63 10.55 -2.66
C ALA A 49 10.73 11.56 -2.31
N GLU A 50 10.86 12.63 -3.09
CA GLU A 50 11.82 13.72 -2.83
C GLU A 50 11.53 14.45 -1.52
N GLU A 51 10.25 14.74 -1.23
CA GLU A 51 9.84 15.33 0.06
C GLU A 51 10.21 14.43 1.25
N LEU A 52 9.89 13.13 1.15
CA LEU A 52 10.21 12.16 2.19
C LEU A 52 11.72 11.97 2.35
N TYR A 53 12.48 11.97 1.25
CA TYR A 53 13.94 11.86 1.28
C TYR A 53 14.59 13.04 2.00
N HIS A 54 14.13 14.28 1.75
CA HIS A 54 14.61 15.47 2.45
C HIS A 54 14.27 15.49 3.95
N CYS A 55 13.21 14.80 4.36
CA CYS A 55 12.83 14.65 5.77
C CYS A 55 13.36 13.36 6.43
N ALA A 56 13.96 12.45 5.66
CA ALA A 56 14.46 11.19 6.16
C ALA A 56 15.68 11.39 7.07
N PHE A 57 15.80 10.53 8.07
CA PHE A 57 16.99 10.46 8.92
C PHE A 57 17.98 9.42 8.38
N GLU A 58 19.22 9.51 8.85
CA GLU A 58 20.29 8.60 8.42
C GLU A 58 19.93 7.12 8.63
N GLY A 59 20.28 6.28 7.64
CA GLY A 59 20.02 4.84 7.67
C GLY A 59 18.68 4.40 7.09
N VAL A 60 17.85 5.33 6.60
CA VAL A 60 16.65 5.00 5.82
C VAL A 60 17.03 4.63 4.38
N ASN A 61 16.50 3.51 3.91
CA ASN A 61 16.53 3.06 2.53
C ASN A 61 15.13 3.24 1.93
N LEU A 62 14.89 4.44 1.38
CA LEU A 62 13.64 4.80 0.71
C LEU A 62 13.79 4.55 -0.79
N THR A 63 12.91 3.72 -1.36
CA THR A 63 12.81 3.52 -2.81
C THR A 63 11.43 3.88 -3.31
N TYR A 64 11.29 4.17 -4.59
CA TYR A 64 10.00 4.36 -5.23
C TYR A 64 9.99 3.78 -6.64
N THR A 65 8.85 3.27 -7.08
CA THR A 65 8.70 2.70 -8.42
C THR A 65 7.23 2.73 -8.86
N SER A 66 7.00 2.81 -10.17
CA SER A 66 5.67 2.62 -10.77
C SER A 66 5.48 1.20 -11.33
N ASP A 67 6.47 0.31 -11.14
CA ASP A 67 6.37 -1.11 -11.45
C ASP A 67 5.90 -1.89 -10.20
N ILE A 68 4.71 -2.50 -10.28
CA ILE A 68 4.12 -3.25 -9.17
C ILE A 68 4.96 -4.47 -8.78
N LYS A 69 5.62 -5.12 -9.74
CA LYS A 69 6.48 -6.27 -9.48
C LYS A 69 7.68 -5.85 -8.63
N GLU A 70 8.33 -4.76 -9.01
CA GLU A 70 9.47 -4.22 -8.28
C GLU A 70 9.05 -3.76 -6.86
N ALA A 71 7.91 -3.08 -6.76
CA ALA A 71 7.36 -2.63 -5.49
C ALA A 71 7.09 -3.78 -4.52
N LEU A 72 6.48 -4.87 -4.98
CA LEU A 72 6.09 -6.00 -4.14
C LEU A 72 7.21 -7.00 -3.89
N SER A 73 8.21 -7.09 -4.77
CA SER A 73 9.32 -8.04 -4.62
C SER A 73 10.04 -7.86 -3.28
N GLY A 74 10.07 -8.92 -2.48
CA GLY A 74 10.73 -8.94 -1.16
C GLY A 74 10.00 -8.17 -0.05
N ALA A 75 8.80 -7.63 -0.30
CA ALA A 75 8.00 -6.99 0.74
C ALA A 75 7.56 -8.02 1.79
N LYS A 76 7.42 -7.59 3.05
CA LYS A 76 6.84 -8.40 4.14
C LYS A 76 5.60 -7.76 4.73
N TYR A 77 5.52 -6.44 4.64
CA TYR A 77 4.37 -5.66 5.04
C TYR A 77 3.93 -4.80 3.87
N ILE A 78 2.63 -4.71 3.66
CA ILE A 78 2.06 -3.89 2.59
C ILE A 78 0.93 -3.05 3.19
N VAL A 79 0.91 -1.75 2.91
CA VAL A 79 -0.23 -0.87 3.20
C VAL A 79 -0.73 -0.33 1.88
N SER A 80 -1.99 -0.59 1.55
CA SER A 80 -2.59 -0.18 0.27
C SER A 80 -3.73 0.80 0.46
N SER A 81 -3.51 2.02 -0.04
CA SER A 81 -4.51 3.07 -0.18
C SER A 81 -5.00 3.24 -1.62
N GLY A 82 -4.48 2.43 -2.55
CA GLY A 82 -4.75 2.53 -3.99
C GLY A 82 -6.17 2.07 -4.36
N GLY A 83 -7.12 2.99 -4.35
CA GLY A 83 -8.47 2.83 -4.93
C GLY A 83 -8.64 3.63 -6.21
N ALA A 84 -9.76 3.42 -6.91
CA ALA A 84 -10.14 4.21 -8.07
C ALA A 84 -10.37 5.68 -7.67
N ALA A 85 -9.73 6.59 -8.39
CA ALA A 85 -10.02 8.01 -8.27
C ALA A 85 -11.46 8.28 -8.73
N HIS A 86 -12.23 9.01 -7.93
CA HIS A 86 -13.59 9.38 -8.29
C HIS A 86 -13.56 10.29 -9.53
N LYS A 87 -14.28 9.90 -10.59
CA LYS A 87 -14.40 10.68 -11.82
C LYS A 87 -15.77 11.34 -11.89
N ALA A 88 -15.84 12.55 -12.44
CA ALA A 88 -17.11 13.24 -12.66
C ALA A 88 -18.05 12.37 -13.51
N GLY A 89 -19.28 12.14 -13.01
CA GLY A 89 -20.29 11.31 -13.70
C GLY A 89 -20.25 9.81 -13.37
N MET A 90 -19.33 9.33 -12.52
CA MET A 90 -19.36 7.93 -12.06
C MET A 90 -20.53 7.70 -11.10
N THR A 91 -21.26 6.60 -11.30
CA THR A 91 -22.22 6.15 -10.31
C THR A 91 -21.50 5.51 -9.11
N ARG A 92 -22.23 5.34 -8.00
CA ARG A 92 -21.70 4.57 -6.85
C ARG A 92 -21.38 3.13 -7.23
N GLU A 93 -22.20 2.52 -8.08
CA GLU A 93 -22.01 1.14 -8.54
C GLU A 93 -20.75 1.00 -9.40
N ASP A 94 -20.49 1.95 -10.29
CA ASP A 94 -19.27 1.98 -11.10
C ASP A 94 -18.01 2.10 -10.22
N LEU A 95 -18.07 2.94 -9.18
CA LEU A 95 -16.97 3.10 -8.23
C LEU A 95 -16.71 1.80 -7.44
N LEU A 96 -17.78 1.15 -6.97
CA LEU A 96 -17.69 -0.14 -6.28
C LEU A 96 -17.07 -1.22 -7.17
N LYS A 97 -17.52 -1.31 -8.41
CA LYS A 97 -17.00 -2.26 -9.40
C LYS A 97 -15.53 -1.99 -9.70
N GLY A 98 -15.16 -0.73 -9.93
CA GLY A 98 -13.77 -0.34 -10.17
C GLY A 98 -12.86 -0.69 -8.99
N ASN A 99 -13.29 -0.43 -7.75
CA ASN A 99 -12.51 -0.80 -6.56
C ASN A 99 -12.41 -2.31 -6.36
N ALA A 100 -13.45 -3.07 -6.69
CA ALA A 100 -13.41 -4.53 -6.66
C ALA A 100 -12.41 -5.09 -7.69
N GLU A 101 -12.37 -4.54 -8.89
CA GLU A 101 -11.42 -4.94 -9.94
C GLU A 101 -9.97 -4.62 -9.54
N ILE A 102 -9.72 -3.43 -8.98
CA ILE A 102 -8.41 -3.03 -8.43
C ILE A 102 -7.99 -3.97 -7.29
N ALA A 103 -8.89 -4.27 -6.35
CA ALA A 103 -8.61 -5.18 -5.24
C ALA A 103 -8.28 -6.61 -5.73
N ALA A 104 -9.02 -7.10 -6.73
CA ALA A 104 -8.77 -8.43 -7.30
C ALA A 104 -7.42 -8.50 -8.01
N GLN A 105 -7.06 -7.46 -8.77
CA GLN A 105 -5.76 -7.39 -9.43
C GLN A 105 -4.63 -7.29 -8.40
N PHE A 106 -4.76 -6.41 -7.41
CA PHE A 106 -3.79 -6.27 -6.34
C PHE A 106 -3.56 -7.58 -5.57
N GLY A 107 -4.63 -8.33 -5.28
CA GLY A 107 -4.51 -9.67 -4.69
C GLY A 107 -3.71 -10.64 -5.56
N LYS A 108 -3.94 -10.66 -6.89
CA LYS A 108 -3.16 -11.48 -7.82
C LYS A 108 -1.69 -11.07 -7.86
N ASP A 109 -1.41 -9.77 -7.85
CA ASP A 109 -0.05 -9.23 -7.86
C ASP A 109 0.70 -9.61 -6.59
N ILE A 110 0.06 -9.54 -5.41
CA ILE A 110 0.63 -10.04 -4.15
C ILE A 110 0.95 -11.53 -4.28
N ARG A 111 -0.01 -12.34 -4.73
CA ARG A 111 0.20 -13.79 -4.89
C ARG A 111 1.38 -14.12 -5.82
N GLN A 112 1.55 -13.33 -6.87
CA GLN A 112 2.58 -13.57 -7.88
C GLN A 112 3.96 -13.07 -7.46
N TYR A 113 4.04 -11.87 -6.86
CA TYR A 113 5.30 -11.17 -6.64
C TYR A 113 5.75 -11.13 -5.17
N CYS A 114 4.85 -11.44 -4.24
CA CYS A 114 5.09 -11.41 -2.80
C CYS A 114 4.29 -12.52 -2.06
N PRO A 115 4.46 -13.81 -2.43
CA PRO A 115 3.68 -14.90 -1.84
C PRO A 115 3.97 -15.14 -0.35
N ASP A 116 5.08 -14.61 0.16
CA ASP A 116 5.58 -14.75 1.52
C ASP A 116 5.37 -13.49 2.37
N VAL A 117 4.41 -12.64 1.97
CA VAL A 117 3.96 -11.47 2.73
C VAL A 117 3.46 -11.89 4.12
N LYS A 118 3.88 -11.16 5.15
CA LYS A 118 3.45 -11.41 6.53
C LYS A 118 2.10 -10.76 6.80
N HIS A 119 1.92 -9.51 6.37
CA HIS A 119 0.69 -8.76 6.63
C HIS A 119 0.37 -7.74 5.54
N VAL A 120 -0.92 -7.57 5.24
CA VAL A 120 -1.45 -6.58 4.30
C VAL A 120 -2.54 -5.76 4.97
N VAL A 121 -2.43 -4.43 4.87
CA VAL A 121 -3.46 -3.50 5.32
C VAL A 121 -4.13 -2.87 4.11
N VAL A 122 -5.45 -3.02 3.99
CA VAL A 122 -6.25 -2.48 2.89
C VAL A 122 -7.08 -1.30 3.39
N VAL A 123 -6.83 -0.12 2.83
CA VAL A 123 -7.40 1.15 3.31
C VAL A 123 -8.50 1.68 2.40
N PHE A 124 -8.48 1.37 1.11
CA PHE A 124 -9.40 1.99 0.16
C PHE A 124 -10.80 1.37 0.21
N ASN A 125 -11.80 2.24 0.13
CA ASN A 125 -13.19 1.90 0.35
C ASN A 125 -13.85 1.18 -0.84
N PRO A 126 -14.89 0.37 -0.60
CA PRO A 126 -15.39 -0.07 0.71
C PRO A 126 -14.44 -1.11 1.36
N ALA A 127 -13.83 -0.74 2.49
CA ALA A 127 -12.64 -1.42 3.01
C ALA A 127 -12.85 -2.90 3.33
N ASP A 128 -14.04 -3.29 3.80
CA ASP A 128 -14.36 -4.68 4.11
C ASP A 128 -14.45 -5.56 2.88
N ILE A 129 -15.06 -5.04 1.81
CA ILE A 129 -15.24 -5.77 0.56
C ILE A 129 -13.91 -5.83 -0.19
N THR A 130 -13.18 -4.72 -0.29
CA THR A 130 -11.87 -4.69 -0.95
C THR A 130 -10.86 -5.56 -0.21
N GLY A 131 -10.86 -5.53 1.14
CA GLY A 131 -10.06 -6.42 1.97
C GLY A 131 -10.38 -7.90 1.77
N LEU A 132 -11.67 -8.26 1.73
CA LEU A 132 -12.09 -9.63 1.45
C LEU A 132 -11.64 -10.09 0.05
N ILE A 133 -11.79 -9.24 -0.96
CA ILE A 133 -11.35 -9.56 -2.33
C ILE A 133 -9.83 -9.77 -2.37
N VAL A 134 -9.05 -8.87 -1.75
CA VAL A 134 -7.58 -9.01 -1.68
C VAL A 134 -7.20 -10.33 -1.03
N LEU A 135 -7.81 -10.67 0.12
CA LEU A 135 -7.58 -11.93 0.82
C LEU A 135 -7.78 -13.14 -0.08
N LEU A 136 -8.92 -13.18 -0.79
CA LEU A 136 -9.30 -14.30 -1.66
C LEU A 136 -8.35 -14.45 -2.86
N TYR A 137 -8.05 -13.36 -3.55
CA TYR A 137 -7.19 -13.40 -4.75
C TYR A 137 -5.70 -13.56 -4.42
N ALA A 138 -5.25 -13.05 -3.26
CA ALA A 138 -3.90 -13.26 -2.77
C ALA A 138 -3.69 -14.68 -2.19
N GLY A 139 -4.76 -15.37 -1.79
CA GLY A 139 -4.67 -16.68 -1.13
C GLY A 139 -4.09 -16.61 0.28
N LEU A 140 -4.34 -15.50 0.98
CA LEU A 140 -3.83 -15.25 2.32
C LEU A 140 -4.77 -15.80 3.39
N LYS A 141 -4.23 -16.04 4.59
CA LYS A 141 -5.04 -16.35 5.77
C LYS A 141 -5.74 -15.08 6.26
N PRO A 142 -6.93 -15.18 6.88
CA PRO A 142 -7.60 -14.03 7.51
C PRO A 142 -6.73 -13.23 8.47
N SER A 143 -5.84 -13.89 9.22
CA SER A 143 -4.92 -13.23 10.16
C SER A 143 -3.83 -12.38 9.49
N GLN A 144 -3.66 -12.46 8.17
CA GLN A 144 -2.65 -11.72 7.41
C GLN A 144 -3.22 -10.47 6.72
N VAL A 145 -4.52 -10.19 6.87
CA VAL A 145 -5.17 -9.04 6.23
C VAL A 145 -5.94 -8.23 7.27
N SER A 146 -5.73 -6.92 7.28
CA SER A 146 -6.51 -5.96 8.06
C SER A 146 -7.12 -4.91 7.14
N THR A 147 -8.28 -4.37 7.51
CA THR A 147 -8.99 -3.35 6.74
C THR A 147 -9.14 -2.07 7.56
N LEU A 148 -9.44 -0.96 6.88
CA LEU A 148 -9.70 0.33 7.54
C LEU A 148 -10.88 0.30 8.52
N ALA A 149 -11.80 -0.66 8.40
CA ALA A 149 -12.94 -0.80 9.32
C ALA A 149 -12.52 -0.99 10.79
N ALA A 150 -11.27 -1.38 11.04
CA ALA A 150 -10.70 -1.41 12.39
C ALA A 150 -10.49 -0.01 13.02
N LEU A 151 -10.66 1.09 12.28
CA LEU A 151 -10.60 2.45 12.82
C LEU A 151 -11.95 2.95 13.37
N ASP A 152 -13.06 2.31 13.00
CA ASP A 152 -14.41 2.71 13.43
C ASP A 152 -14.78 2.18 14.83
N SER A 153 -13.83 1.50 15.52
CA SER A 153 -14.00 0.87 16.84
C SER A 153 -13.48 1.70 18.00
#